data_AF-A0A3D1KH94-F1
#
_entry.id   AF-A0A3D1KH94-F1
#
_cell.length_a   1.000
_cell.length_b   1.000
_cell.length_c   1.000
_cell.angle_alpha   90.00
_cell.angle_beta   90.00
_cell.angle_gamma   90.00
#
_symmetry.space_group_name_H-M   'P 1'
#
loop_
_entity.id
_entity.type
_entity.pdbx_description
1 polymer ?
#
loop_
_entity_poly.entity_id
_entity_poly.type
_entity_poly.pdbx_seq_one_letter_code
_entity_poly.pdbx_strand_id
1 'polypeptide(L)'
;FCMEYGLSHILKIYSGGLGILAGDYLKQASDSNVDMVGVGFLYRYGYFTQELAMDGSQIAKYEAQDFERLPITKVMDGDKQMIVDVPFPGYTLHALVWCVNVGRVKLYLLDTDHSMNSEYDRPITHTLYGGNWENRLKQEYLLGIGGMLMLQKLGIKKDIYHCNEGHAALCNVQRLVDYVNQGLTFNQAIELVRASSLYTVHTPVPAGHDYFDESLFGKYLGSYPGKLGISWDDFIGLGRTNPDDHNERFCMSTFLCKTCQEVNGVSKLHGLVSKKMFNNIWGGYYPEENHIGYVTNGVHMPTWAAHEWKALYEKYFGEDFYADQSNEEVWKKIYDVPDE
;
A
#
# COMPACT_ATOMS: atom_id res chain seq x y z
N PHE A 1 3.76 0.61 1.74
CA PHE A 1 2.74 -0.41 2.03
C PHE A 1 1.69 -0.36 0.93
N CYS A 2 1.43 -1.48 0.26
CA CYS A 2 0.36 -1.58 -0.74
C CYS A 2 -0.24 -2.98 -0.76
N MET A 3 -1.53 -3.09 -1.10
CA MET A 3 -2.17 -4.40 -1.32
C MET A 3 -1.67 -5.07 -2.60
N GLU A 4 -1.23 -4.31 -3.60
CA GLU A 4 -0.87 -4.85 -4.91
C GLU A 4 0.43 -4.29 -5.49
N TYR A 5 1.12 -5.10 -6.30
CA TYR A 5 2.38 -4.77 -6.97
C TYR A 5 2.47 -5.39 -8.38
N GLY A 6 2.36 -4.55 -9.40
CA GLY A 6 2.42 -4.93 -10.81
C GLY A 6 3.85 -5.03 -11.33
N LEU A 7 4.50 -6.16 -11.08
CA LEU A 7 5.90 -6.38 -11.49
C LEU A 7 6.01 -7.11 -12.83
N SER A 8 5.32 -8.25 -12.94
CA SER A 8 5.28 -9.14 -14.10
C SER A 8 4.00 -9.96 -14.05
N HIS A 9 3.49 -10.37 -15.21
CA HIS A 9 2.30 -11.23 -15.34
C HIS A 9 2.45 -12.59 -14.63
N ILE A 10 3.68 -13.05 -14.38
CA ILE A 10 3.98 -14.30 -13.68
C ILE A 10 3.54 -14.23 -12.21
N LEU A 11 3.64 -13.05 -11.60
CA LEU A 11 3.34 -12.83 -10.19
C LEU A 11 1.96 -12.20 -10.07
N LYS A 12 0.93 -13.01 -9.80
CA LYS A 12 -0.48 -12.58 -9.77
C LYS A 12 -0.81 -11.82 -8.48
N ILE A 13 -0.14 -10.68 -8.24
CA ILE A 13 -0.31 -9.85 -7.02
C ILE A 13 -0.77 -8.42 -7.34
N TYR A 14 -1.46 -8.23 -8.46
CA TYR A 14 -2.05 -6.95 -8.85
C TYR A 14 -3.30 -7.15 -9.71
N SER A 15 -4.16 -6.13 -9.80
CA SER A 15 -5.33 -6.11 -10.67
C SER A 15 -5.40 -4.89 -11.58
N GLY A 16 -4.84 -3.74 -11.17
CA GLY A 16 -5.05 -2.49 -11.90
C GLY A 16 -3.91 -1.48 -11.81
N GLY A 17 -4.24 -0.22 -12.12
CA GLY A 17 -3.28 0.88 -12.23
C GLY A 17 -2.55 1.21 -10.91
N LEU A 18 -3.21 1.05 -9.77
CA LEU A 18 -2.60 1.25 -8.44
C LEU A 18 -1.43 0.27 -8.23
N GLY A 19 -1.64 -1.01 -8.54
CA GLY A 19 -0.61 -2.04 -8.48
C GLY A 19 0.51 -1.82 -9.50
N ILE A 20 0.18 -1.50 -10.75
CA ILE A 20 1.19 -1.17 -11.79
C ILE A 20 2.09 -0.03 -11.32
N LEU A 21 1.50 1.05 -10.80
CA LEU A 21 2.24 2.18 -10.27
C LEU A 21 3.13 1.77 -9.09
N ALA A 22 2.61 0.99 -8.14
CA ALA A 22 3.40 0.50 -7.01
C ALA A 22 4.58 -0.37 -7.47
N GLY A 23 4.40 -1.19 -8.50
CA GLY A 23 5.48 -1.97 -9.13
C GLY A 23 6.53 -1.07 -9.79
N ASP A 24 6.10 -0.05 -10.51
CA ASP A 24 6.98 0.91 -11.18
C ASP A 24 7.73 1.81 -10.18
N TYR A 25 7.15 2.13 -9.02
CA TYR A 25 7.88 2.77 -7.92
C TYR A 25 9.05 1.93 -7.46
N LEU A 26 8.88 0.61 -7.29
CA LEU A 26 9.98 -0.26 -6.85
C LEU A 26 11.08 -0.37 -7.92
N LYS A 27 10.70 -0.43 -9.20
CA LYS A 27 11.67 -0.46 -10.31
C LYS A 27 12.45 0.84 -10.41
N GLN A 28 11.76 1.98 -10.41
CA GLN A 28 12.42 3.29 -10.44
C GLN A 28 13.29 3.52 -9.20
N ALA A 29 12.84 3.11 -8.01
CA ALA A 29 13.63 3.19 -6.79
C ALA A 29 14.90 2.33 -6.87
N SER A 30 14.83 1.15 -7.49
CA SER A 30 16.00 0.30 -7.74
C SER A 30 17.02 0.98 -8.67
N ASP A 31 16.54 1.55 -9.77
CA ASP A 31 17.37 2.21 -10.77
C ASP A 31 18.04 3.46 -10.19
N SER A 32 17.28 4.25 -9.43
CA SER A 32 17.75 5.46 -8.72
C SER A 32 18.51 5.17 -7.41
N ASN A 33 18.74 3.89 -7.07
CA ASN A 33 19.45 3.48 -5.85
C ASN A 33 18.85 4.07 -4.55
N VAL A 34 17.52 4.18 -4.49
CA VAL A 34 16.78 4.64 -3.31
C VAL A 34 16.64 3.50 -2.31
N ASP A 35 16.91 3.78 -1.04
CA ASP A 35 16.79 2.80 0.05
C ASP A 35 15.32 2.54 0.42
N MET A 36 14.62 1.79 -0.42
CA MET A 36 13.19 1.48 -0.30
C MET A 36 12.95 -0.02 -0.08
N VAL A 37 11.88 -0.33 0.65
CA VAL A 37 11.30 -1.69 0.70
C VAL A 37 9.79 -1.64 0.45
N GLY A 38 9.28 -2.64 -0.26
CA GLY A 38 7.85 -2.86 -0.44
C GLY A 38 7.28 -3.82 0.61
N VAL A 39 6.02 -3.63 0.97
CA VAL A 39 5.27 -4.53 1.88
C VAL A 39 3.88 -4.74 1.29
N GLY A 40 3.52 -6.00 1.05
CA GLY A 40 2.23 -6.40 0.49
C GLY A 40 1.89 -7.87 0.74
N PHE A 41 1.09 -8.46 -0.15
CA PHE A 41 0.59 -9.82 -0.01
C PHE A 41 1.03 -10.75 -1.13
N LEU A 42 1.23 -12.01 -0.78
CA LEU A 42 1.34 -13.09 -1.75
C LEU A 42 -0.04 -13.77 -1.87
N TYR A 43 -0.77 -13.44 -2.92
CA TYR A 43 -2.12 -13.97 -3.11
C TYR A 43 -2.12 -15.38 -3.71
N ARG A 44 -2.87 -16.32 -3.14
CA ARG A 44 -2.96 -17.68 -3.71
C ARG A 44 -3.57 -17.70 -5.12
N TYR A 45 -4.62 -16.93 -5.36
CA TYR A 45 -5.37 -16.94 -6.63
C TYR A 45 -5.25 -15.63 -7.42
N GLY A 46 -4.60 -14.61 -6.85
CA GLY A 46 -4.49 -13.27 -7.43
C GLY A 46 -5.85 -12.58 -7.55
N TYR A 47 -6.10 -11.93 -8.70
CA TYR A 47 -7.40 -11.35 -9.03
C TYR A 47 -8.29 -12.39 -9.70
N PHE A 48 -8.16 -12.60 -11.02
CA PHE A 48 -8.68 -13.76 -11.76
C PHE A 48 -8.06 -13.80 -13.16
N THR A 49 -8.09 -14.98 -13.80
CA THR A 49 -7.85 -15.11 -15.24
C THR A 49 -9.17 -14.91 -15.98
N GLN A 50 -9.23 -13.93 -16.89
CA GLN A 50 -10.41 -13.65 -17.70
C GLN A 50 -10.46 -14.61 -18.90
N GLU A 51 -11.57 -15.29 -19.08
CA GLU A 51 -11.89 -16.04 -20.29
C GLU A 51 -13.19 -15.52 -20.92
N LEU A 52 -13.33 -15.69 -22.22
CA LEU A 52 -14.53 -15.34 -22.96
C LEU A 52 -15.25 -16.62 -23.40
N ALA A 53 -16.52 -16.73 -23.02
CA ALA A 53 -17.41 -17.78 -23.51
C ALA A 53 -17.75 -17.57 -25.00
N MET A 54 -18.33 -18.60 -25.63
CA MET A 54 -18.73 -18.52 -27.05
C MET A 54 -19.76 -17.42 -27.34
N ASP A 55 -20.53 -16.99 -26.35
CA ASP A 55 -21.50 -15.90 -26.45
C ASP A 55 -20.90 -14.52 -26.12
N GLY A 56 -19.59 -14.45 -25.86
CA GLY A 56 -18.89 -13.22 -25.48
C GLY A 56 -19.01 -12.85 -24.00
N SER A 57 -19.68 -13.66 -23.18
CA SER A 57 -19.74 -13.42 -21.73
C SER A 57 -18.39 -13.68 -21.05
N GLN A 58 -18.11 -12.91 -19.99
CA GLN A 58 -16.91 -13.06 -19.18
C GLN A 58 -17.05 -14.24 -18.22
N ILE A 59 -16.03 -15.11 -18.20
CA ILE A 59 -15.84 -16.17 -17.20
C ILE A 59 -14.61 -15.81 -16.37
N ALA A 60 -14.77 -15.74 -15.04
CA ALA A 60 -13.66 -15.54 -14.11
C ALA A 60 -13.12 -16.89 -13.62
N LYS A 61 -11.86 -17.20 -13.94
CA LYS A 61 -11.16 -18.39 -13.44
C LYS A 61 -10.17 -18.02 -12.34
N TYR A 62 -10.18 -18.81 -11.27
CA TYR A 62 -9.26 -18.66 -10.14
C TYR A 62 -8.31 -19.84 -10.14
N GLU A 63 -7.04 -19.58 -10.45
CA GLU A 63 -5.99 -20.59 -10.51
C GLU A 63 -5.01 -20.38 -9.37
N ALA A 64 -4.87 -21.40 -8.52
CA ALA A 64 -3.91 -21.40 -7.44
C ALA A 64 -2.48 -21.29 -8.00
N GLN A 65 -1.72 -20.33 -7.48
CA GLN A 65 -0.30 -20.21 -7.74
C GLN A 65 0.48 -21.26 -6.93
N ASP A 66 1.44 -21.89 -7.59
CA ASP A 66 2.46 -22.71 -6.95
C ASP A 66 3.65 -21.83 -6.57
N PHE A 67 3.70 -21.40 -5.31
CA PHE A 67 4.69 -20.45 -4.80
C PHE A 67 6.14 -20.94 -4.94
N GLU A 68 6.37 -22.26 -4.96
CA GLU A 68 7.72 -22.82 -5.14
C GLU A 68 8.24 -22.68 -6.57
N ARG A 69 7.34 -22.41 -7.54
CA ARG A 69 7.69 -22.23 -8.97
C ARG A 69 7.77 -20.77 -9.39
N LEU A 70 7.44 -19.84 -8.48
CA LEU A 70 7.50 -18.42 -8.74
C LEU A 70 8.91 -17.88 -8.50
N PRO A 71 9.30 -16.75 -9.14
CA PRO A 71 10.59 -16.09 -8.92
C PRO A 71 10.61 -15.32 -7.59
N ILE A 72 10.32 -16.01 -6.49
CA ILE A 72 10.26 -15.49 -5.13
C ILE A 72 11.07 -16.39 -4.20
N THR A 73 11.47 -15.84 -3.06
CA THR A 73 12.30 -16.56 -2.08
C THR A 73 11.64 -16.57 -0.71
N LYS A 74 11.75 -17.68 0.01
CA LYS A 74 11.37 -17.74 1.43
C LYS A 74 12.34 -16.89 2.22
N VAL A 75 11.82 -16.02 3.09
CA VAL A 75 12.67 -15.36 4.08
C VAL A 75 12.90 -16.34 5.21
N MET A 76 14.16 -16.59 5.55
CA MET A 76 14.54 -17.61 6.54
C MET A 76 14.84 -16.97 7.91
N ASP A 77 14.46 -17.66 8.97
CA ASP A 77 14.77 -17.39 10.38
C ASP A 77 15.49 -18.63 10.93
N GLY A 78 16.81 -18.66 10.76
CA GLY A 78 17.61 -19.88 10.90
C GLY A 78 17.26 -20.91 9.82
N ASP A 79 16.94 -22.14 10.23
CA ASP A 79 16.61 -23.24 9.32
C ASP A 79 15.13 -23.28 8.90
N LYS A 80 14.29 -22.41 9.46
CA LYS A 80 12.84 -22.37 9.20
C LYS A 80 12.49 -21.12 8.40
N GLN A 81 11.42 -21.19 7.62
CA GLN A 81 10.84 -19.99 7.04
C GLN A 81 10.36 -19.06 8.16
N MET A 82 10.61 -17.76 7.99
CA MET A 82 10.20 -16.73 8.91
C MET A 82 8.67 -16.68 8.99
N ILE A 83 8.18 -16.72 10.23
CA ILE A 83 6.77 -16.54 10.59
C ILE A 83 6.65 -15.25 11.39
N VAL A 84 5.65 -14.45 11.08
CA VAL A 84 5.26 -13.25 11.82
C VAL A 84 3.99 -13.55 12.59
N ASP A 85 4.04 -13.36 13.91
CA ASP A 85 2.92 -13.57 14.81
C ASP A 85 2.12 -12.26 14.94
N VAL A 86 0.91 -12.25 14.40
CA VAL A 86 0.04 -11.07 14.33
C VAL A 86 -1.10 -11.21 15.35
N PRO A 87 -1.22 -10.29 16.32
CA PRO A 87 -2.14 -10.45 17.45
C PRO A 87 -3.59 -10.15 17.03
N PHE A 88 -4.34 -11.18 16.66
CA PHE A 88 -5.78 -11.06 16.42
C PHE A 88 -6.54 -11.12 17.76
N PRO A 89 -7.81 -10.68 17.80
CA PRO A 89 -8.62 -10.74 19.02
C PRO A 89 -8.82 -12.18 19.49
N GLY A 90 -8.18 -12.54 20.61
CA GLY A 90 -8.30 -13.85 21.24
C GLY A 90 -7.43 -14.96 20.65
N TYR A 91 -6.69 -14.71 19.56
CA TYR A 91 -5.78 -15.69 18.96
C TYR A 91 -4.65 -15.02 18.18
N THR A 92 -3.62 -15.79 17.81
CA THR A 92 -2.53 -15.29 16.97
C THR A 92 -2.73 -15.78 15.55
N LEU A 93 -2.71 -14.84 14.60
CA LEU A 93 -2.61 -15.16 13.18
C LEU A 93 -1.13 -15.29 12.82
N HIS A 94 -0.75 -16.36 12.14
CA HIS A 94 0.62 -16.58 11.70
C HIS A 94 0.74 -16.21 10.22
N ALA A 95 1.75 -15.44 9.84
CA ALA A 95 2.00 -15.10 8.44
C ALA A 95 3.41 -15.51 8.03
N LEU A 96 3.53 -16.32 6.98
CA LEU A 96 4.80 -16.64 6.35
C LEU A 96 5.31 -15.44 5.55
N VAL A 97 6.63 -15.25 5.56
CA VAL A 97 7.27 -14.14 4.85
C VAL A 97 7.98 -14.65 3.60
N TRP A 98 7.66 -14.01 2.47
CA TRP A 98 8.30 -14.20 1.18
C TRP A 98 8.97 -12.89 0.73
N CYS A 99 9.98 -13.00 -0.14
CA CYS A 99 10.70 -11.85 -0.68
C CYS A 99 10.83 -11.97 -2.20
N VAL A 100 10.53 -10.86 -2.87
CA VAL A 100 10.80 -10.62 -4.29
C VAL A 100 11.89 -9.55 -4.38
N ASN A 101 12.95 -9.82 -5.16
CA ASN A 101 13.97 -8.83 -5.45
C ASN A 101 13.58 -8.08 -6.73
N VAL A 102 13.24 -6.80 -6.60
CA VAL A 102 13.00 -5.87 -7.71
C VAL A 102 14.28 -5.07 -7.91
N GLY A 103 15.22 -5.67 -8.66
CA GLY A 103 16.59 -5.15 -8.73
C GLY A 103 17.22 -5.08 -7.34
N ARG A 104 17.49 -3.85 -6.85
CA ARG A 104 18.06 -3.59 -5.51
C ARG A 104 17.01 -3.50 -4.40
N VAL A 105 15.74 -3.29 -4.77
CA VAL A 105 14.65 -3.07 -3.82
C VAL A 105 14.01 -4.40 -3.44
N LYS A 106 13.82 -4.62 -2.14
CA LYS A 106 13.13 -5.81 -1.63
C LYS A 106 11.64 -5.55 -1.46
N LEU A 107 10.81 -6.42 -2.03
CA LEU A 107 9.38 -6.48 -1.76
C LEU A 107 9.10 -7.70 -0.88
N TYR A 108 8.63 -7.43 0.35
CA TYR A 108 8.22 -8.46 1.28
C TYR A 108 6.72 -8.72 1.17
N LEU A 109 6.37 -10.00 1.11
CA LEU A 109 5.00 -10.46 0.92
C LEU A 109 4.59 -11.38 2.07
N LEU A 110 3.42 -11.10 2.66
CA LEU A 110 2.81 -11.90 3.72
C LEU A 110 1.86 -12.95 3.11
N ASP A 111 1.88 -14.15 3.69
CA ASP A 111 1.08 -15.30 3.27
C ASP A 111 0.47 -16.01 4.48
N THR A 112 -0.86 -16.15 4.51
CA THR A 112 -1.61 -16.83 5.58
C THR A 112 -2.08 -18.23 5.18
N ASP A 113 -1.90 -18.66 3.93
CA ASP A 113 -2.42 -19.94 3.41
C ASP A 113 -1.52 -21.13 3.78
N HIS A 114 -1.52 -21.47 5.07
CA HIS A 114 -0.79 -22.62 5.61
C HIS A 114 -1.48 -23.26 6.82
N SER A 115 -0.98 -24.41 7.24
CA SER A 115 -1.63 -25.28 8.24
C SER A 115 -1.73 -24.71 9.66
N MET A 116 -0.82 -23.79 10.05
CA MET A 116 -0.88 -23.14 11.38
C MET A 116 -2.10 -22.23 11.57
N ASN A 117 -2.74 -21.78 10.48
CA ASN A 117 -3.94 -20.96 10.54
C ASN A 117 -5.21 -21.79 10.33
N SER A 118 -6.31 -21.30 10.89
CA SER A 118 -7.65 -21.86 10.68
C SER A 118 -8.06 -21.77 9.21
N GLU A 119 -8.97 -22.64 8.77
CA GLU A 119 -9.53 -22.59 7.41
C GLU A 119 -10.25 -21.27 7.10
N TYR A 120 -10.65 -20.52 8.14
CA TYR A 120 -11.29 -19.21 8.01
C TYR A 120 -10.30 -18.05 7.86
N ASP A 121 -9.03 -18.25 8.22
CA ASP A 121 -7.99 -17.22 8.15
C ASP A 121 -7.03 -17.42 6.97
N ARG A 122 -6.85 -18.65 6.47
CA ARG A 122 -6.12 -18.87 5.20
C ARG A 122 -6.62 -17.99 4.04
N PRO A 123 -7.94 -17.76 3.88
CA PRO A 123 -8.48 -16.91 2.83
C PRO A 123 -8.10 -15.43 2.88
N ILE A 124 -7.49 -14.94 3.97
CA ILE A 124 -7.04 -13.55 4.06
C ILE A 124 -6.10 -13.21 2.89
N THR A 125 -5.21 -14.13 2.50
CA THR A 125 -4.31 -13.96 1.34
C THR A 125 -4.73 -14.81 0.13
N HIS A 126 -6.01 -15.18 -0.03
CA HIS A 126 -6.44 -15.92 -1.22
C HIS A 126 -6.59 -15.02 -2.45
N THR A 127 -7.39 -13.96 -2.33
CA THR A 127 -7.76 -13.10 -3.46
C THR A 127 -7.55 -11.63 -3.14
N LEU A 128 -7.10 -10.91 -4.16
CA LEU A 128 -7.01 -9.46 -4.15
C LEU A 128 -8.42 -8.86 -4.28
N TYR A 129 -8.78 -7.94 -3.37
CA TYR A 129 -10.12 -7.32 -3.29
C TYR A 129 -11.29 -8.32 -3.13
N GLY A 130 -11.04 -9.49 -2.53
CA GLY A 130 -12.07 -10.50 -2.29
C GLY A 130 -12.57 -10.57 -0.85
N GLY A 131 -13.63 -11.36 -0.67
CA GLY A 131 -14.24 -11.62 0.64
C GLY A 131 -15.28 -10.57 1.05
N ASN A 132 -15.67 -10.60 2.32
CA ASN A 132 -16.60 -9.64 2.91
C ASN A 132 -15.84 -8.52 3.65
N TRP A 133 -16.58 -7.56 4.22
CA TRP A 133 -15.99 -6.45 5.00
C TRP A 133 -15.11 -6.91 6.17
N GLU A 134 -15.42 -8.04 6.81
CA GLU A 134 -14.56 -8.59 7.86
C GLU A 134 -13.23 -9.10 7.29
N ASN A 135 -13.25 -9.85 6.18
CA ASN A 135 -12.03 -10.27 5.50
C ASN A 135 -11.21 -9.06 5.01
N ARG A 136 -11.88 -8.03 4.49
CA ARG A 136 -11.22 -6.78 4.10
C ARG A 136 -10.50 -6.14 5.28
N LEU A 137 -11.15 -6.01 6.44
CA LEU A 137 -10.50 -5.49 7.64
C LEU A 137 -9.34 -6.39 8.11
N LYS A 138 -9.48 -7.72 8.05
CA LYS A 138 -8.40 -8.66 8.36
C LYS A 138 -7.18 -8.46 7.43
N GLN A 139 -7.41 -8.24 6.13
CA GLN A 139 -6.35 -7.91 5.17
C GLN A 139 -5.68 -6.58 5.55
N GLU A 140 -6.43 -5.52 5.84
CA GLU A 140 -5.86 -4.22 6.22
C GLU A 140 -5.09 -4.30 7.55
N TYR A 141 -5.58 -5.08 8.51
CA TYR A 141 -4.90 -5.36 9.77
C TYR A 141 -3.57 -6.07 9.52
N LEU A 142 -3.59 -7.14 8.74
CA LEU A 142 -2.40 -7.90 8.41
C LEU A 142 -1.39 -7.04 7.62
N LEU A 143 -1.84 -6.23 6.67
CA LEU A 143 -0.98 -5.36 5.88
C LEU A 143 -0.31 -4.29 6.75
N GLY A 144 -1.11 -3.59 7.56
CA GLY A 144 -0.62 -2.49 8.39
C GLY A 144 0.14 -2.97 9.63
N ILE A 145 -0.55 -3.66 10.54
CA ILE A 145 0.03 -4.12 11.80
C ILE A 145 0.98 -5.28 11.56
N GLY A 146 0.55 -6.31 10.83
CA GLY A 146 1.39 -7.47 10.53
C GLY A 146 2.63 -7.09 9.70
N GLY A 147 2.48 -6.19 8.73
CA GLY A 147 3.61 -5.66 7.95
C GLY A 147 4.61 -4.88 8.80
N MET A 148 4.16 -4.08 9.78
CA MET A 148 5.07 -3.41 10.72
C MET A 148 5.80 -4.40 11.63
N LEU A 149 5.10 -5.40 12.18
CA LEU A 149 5.70 -6.46 13.00
C LEU A 149 6.73 -7.28 12.19
N MET A 150 6.45 -7.55 10.91
CA MET A 150 7.39 -8.17 9.98
C MET A 150 8.66 -7.32 9.82
N LEU A 151 8.53 -6.01 9.56
CA LEU A 151 9.70 -5.12 9.43
C LEU A 151 10.54 -5.10 10.71
N GLN A 152 9.90 -5.06 11.88
CA GLN A 152 10.59 -5.14 13.17
C GLN A 152 11.35 -6.47 13.33
N LYS A 153 10.72 -7.60 13.01
CA LYS A 153 11.35 -8.94 13.07
C LYS A 153 12.53 -9.06 12.10
N LEU A 154 12.47 -8.39 10.94
CA LEU A 154 13.57 -8.30 9.98
C LEU A 154 14.67 -7.32 10.40
N GLY A 155 14.47 -6.53 11.46
CA GLY A 155 15.39 -5.47 11.85
C GLY A 155 15.42 -4.28 10.89
N ILE A 156 14.41 -4.14 10.03
CA ILE A 156 14.32 -3.06 9.04
C ILE A 156 13.68 -1.84 9.69
N LYS A 157 14.42 -0.72 9.70
CA LYS A 157 13.94 0.58 10.15
C LYS A 157 13.98 1.55 8.97
N LYS A 158 12.96 2.41 8.87
CA LYS A 158 12.83 3.43 7.83
C LYS A 158 12.40 4.74 8.46
N ASP A 159 12.87 5.84 7.89
CA ASP A 159 12.49 7.18 8.36
C ASP A 159 11.12 7.61 7.84
N ILE A 160 10.70 7.08 6.69
CA ILE A 160 9.46 7.45 6.00
C ILE A 160 8.63 6.20 5.68
N TYR A 161 7.32 6.31 5.92
CA TYR A 161 6.34 5.26 5.67
C TYR A 161 5.29 5.76 4.68
N HIS A 162 5.23 5.12 3.51
CA HIS A 162 4.27 5.47 2.47
C HIS A 162 3.08 4.52 2.45
N CYS A 163 1.89 5.08 2.66
CA CYS A 163 0.59 4.45 2.52
C CYS A 163 0.05 4.71 1.12
N ASN A 164 0.09 3.69 0.26
CA ASN A 164 -0.48 3.77 -1.07
C ASN A 164 -1.97 3.37 -0.98
N GLU A 165 -2.87 4.35 -0.94
CA GLU A 165 -4.32 4.20 -0.64
C GLU A 165 -4.65 3.81 0.83
N GLY A 166 -5.93 3.97 1.20
CA GLY A 166 -6.46 3.81 2.56
C GLY A 166 -6.16 2.47 3.24
N HIS A 167 -6.08 1.38 2.48
CA HIS A 167 -5.91 0.02 3.02
C HIS A 167 -4.60 -0.20 3.79
N ALA A 168 -3.62 0.70 3.66
CA ALA A 168 -2.35 0.65 4.40
C ALA A 168 -2.41 1.32 5.78
N ALA A 169 -3.53 1.96 6.14
CA ALA A 169 -3.56 2.91 7.25
C ALA A 169 -3.20 2.34 8.63
N LEU A 170 -3.47 1.05 8.88
CA LEU A 170 -3.16 0.43 10.16
C LEU A 170 -1.65 0.30 10.44
N CYS A 171 -0.76 0.57 9.47
CA CYS A 171 0.68 0.69 9.78
C CYS A 171 0.93 1.85 10.75
N ASN A 172 0.19 2.95 10.65
CA ASN A 172 0.31 4.09 11.55
C ASN A 172 -0.21 3.76 12.96
N VAL A 173 -1.22 2.89 13.09
CA VAL A 173 -1.68 2.41 14.40
C VAL A 173 -0.58 1.63 15.11
N GLN A 174 0.10 0.70 14.42
CA GLN A 174 1.21 -0.05 15.04
C GLN A 174 2.37 0.88 15.40
N ARG A 175 2.69 1.86 14.55
CA ARG A 175 3.76 2.84 14.82
C ARG A 175 3.46 3.74 16.02
N LEU A 176 2.20 4.15 16.20
CA LEU A 176 1.77 4.86 17.41
C LEU A 176 2.02 4.01 18.66
N VAL A 177 1.64 2.72 18.62
CA VAL A 177 1.91 1.77 19.72
C VAL A 177 3.41 1.63 19.97
N ASP A 178 4.23 1.51 18.92
CA ASP A 178 5.67 1.37 19.04
C ASP A 178 6.32 2.58 19.74
N TYR A 179 5.88 3.80 19.43
CA TYR A 179 6.37 5.02 20.06
C TYR A 179 5.88 5.19 21.49
N VAL A 180 4.63 4.84 21.78
CA VAL A 180 4.11 4.86 23.17
C VAL A 180 4.86 3.85 24.04
N ASN A 181 5.15 2.66 23.51
CA ASN A 181 5.97 1.65 24.20
C ASN A 181 7.43 2.10 24.44
N GLN A 182 7.92 3.09 23.67
CA GLN A 182 9.23 3.73 23.91
C GLN A 182 9.18 4.84 24.97
N GLY A 183 8.01 5.07 25.59
CA GLY A 183 7.82 6.03 26.67
C GLY A 183 7.28 7.39 26.24
N LEU A 184 6.86 7.55 24.98
CA LEU A 184 6.19 8.77 24.52
C LEU A 184 4.71 8.77 24.90
N THR A 185 4.17 9.96 25.13
CA THR A 185 2.71 10.15 25.20
C THR A 185 2.08 9.99 23.81
N PHE A 186 0.78 9.69 23.75
CA PHE A 186 0.05 9.65 22.48
C PHE A 186 0.24 10.92 21.64
N ASN A 187 0.14 12.09 22.27
CA ASN A 187 0.31 13.39 21.59
C ASN A 187 1.71 13.58 21.02
N GLN A 188 2.75 13.00 21.63
CA GLN A 188 4.10 13.02 21.06
C GLN A 188 4.26 11.99 19.94
N ALA A 189 3.70 10.79 20.13
CA ALA A 189 3.76 9.71 19.15
C ALA A 189 3.04 10.08 17.85
N ILE A 190 1.88 10.74 17.92
CA ILE A 190 1.12 11.16 16.74
C ILE A 190 1.86 12.20 15.90
N GLU A 191 2.58 13.14 16.52
CA GLU A 191 3.40 14.11 15.77
C GLU A 191 4.57 13.43 15.04
N LEU A 192 5.22 12.45 15.68
CA LEU A 192 6.27 11.66 15.01
C LEU A 192 5.69 10.86 13.86
N VAL A 193 4.57 10.16 14.06
CA VAL A 193 3.90 9.39 13.01
C VAL A 193 3.49 10.31 11.86
N ARG A 194 2.88 11.47 12.14
CA ARG A 194 2.53 12.46 11.12
C ARG A 194 3.73 12.89 10.30
N ALA A 195 4.81 13.33 10.95
CA ALA A 195 6.01 13.84 10.28
C ALA A 195 6.75 12.81 9.41
N SER A 196 6.51 11.52 9.64
CA SER A 196 7.19 10.41 8.95
C SER A 196 6.23 9.51 8.15
N SER A 197 5.02 10.00 7.86
CA SER A 197 4.05 9.27 7.02
C SER A 197 3.63 10.07 5.80
N LEU A 198 3.54 9.37 4.67
CA LEU A 198 3.02 9.87 3.41
C LEU A 198 1.76 9.09 3.05
N TYR A 199 0.71 9.77 2.60
CA TYR A 199 -0.50 9.15 2.09
C TYR A 199 -0.77 9.59 0.64
N THR A 200 -0.83 8.62 -0.27
CA THR A 200 -1.32 8.88 -1.63
C THR A 200 -2.73 8.34 -1.78
N VAL A 201 -3.65 9.22 -2.17
CA VAL A 201 -5.04 8.87 -2.50
C VAL A 201 -5.20 8.76 -4.02
N HIS A 202 -5.79 7.65 -4.47
CA HIS A 202 -6.07 7.39 -5.90
C HIS A 202 -7.55 7.54 -6.22
N THR A 203 -8.38 7.41 -5.18
CA THR A 203 -9.83 7.43 -5.29
C THR A 203 -10.36 8.87 -5.37
N PRO A 204 -11.10 9.25 -6.43
CA PRO A 204 -11.59 10.61 -6.62
C PRO A 204 -12.97 10.88 -6.00
N VAL A 205 -13.59 9.86 -5.37
CA VAL A 205 -14.96 9.94 -4.85
C VAL A 205 -15.08 9.32 -3.46
N PRO A 206 -15.84 9.93 -2.53
CA PRO A 206 -15.97 9.40 -1.17
C PRO A 206 -16.39 7.92 -1.11
N ALA A 207 -17.32 7.51 -1.97
CA ALA A 207 -17.86 6.15 -2.00
C ALA A 207 -16.85 5.05 -2.33
N GLY A 208 -15.65 5.40 -2.82
CA GLY A 208 -14.59 4.43 -3.11
C GLY A 208 -13.64 4.16 -1.94
N HIS A 209 -13.76 4.87 -0.82
CA HIS A 209 -12.93 4.63 0.37
C HIS A 209 -13.49 3.52 1.25
N ASP A 210 -12.60 2.88 2.00
CA ASP A 210 -12.96 1.86 2.97
C ASP A 210 -13.58 2.50 4.23
N TYR A 211 -14.84 2.15 4.49
CA TYR A 211 -15.58 2.52 5.69
C TYR A 211 -15.95 1.27 6.49
N PHE A 212 -15.56 1.25 7.76
CA PHE A 212 -15.87 0.16 8.68
C PHE A 212 -16.85 0.61 9.75
N ASP A 213 -17.83 -0.25 10.03
CA ASP A 213 -18.75 -0.05 11.15
C ASP A 213 -17.98 -0.13 12.46
N GLU A 214 -18.35 0.71 13.43
CA GLU A 214 -17.66 0.81 14.71
C GLU A 214 -17.58 -0.53 15.44
N SER A 215 -18.63 -1.35 15.37
CA SER A 215 -18.66 -2.69 15.97
C SER A 215 -17.64 -3.65 15.35
N LEU A 216 -17.51 -3.65 14.02
CA LEU A 216 -16.55 -4.47 13.30
C LEU A 216 -15.12 -3.97 13.56
N PHE A 217 -14.90 -2.66 13.54
CA PHE A 217 -13.61 -2.07 13.83
C PHE A 217 -13.18 -2.34 15.28
N GLY A 218 -14.10 -2.19 16.23
CA GLY A 218 -13.92 -2.46 17.66
C GLY A 218 -13.61 -3.92 17.97
N LYS A 219 -14.17 -4.87 17.20
CA LYS A 219 -13.80 -6.28 17.31
C LYS A 219 -12.29 -6.49 17.18
N TYR A 220 -11.64 -5.82 16.22
CA TYR A 220 -10.21 -6.01 15.92
C TYR A 220 -9.28 -5.04 16.66
N LEU A 221 -9.70 -3.78 16.79
CA LEU A 221 -8.86 -2.69 17.30
C LEU A 221 -9.23 -2.27 18.73
N GLY A 222 -10.23 -2.89 19.37
CA GLY A 222 -10.73 -2.47 20.70
C GLY A 222 -9.69 -2.47 21.82
N SER A 223 -8.58 -3.22 21.68
CA SER A 223 -7.47 -3.21 22.65
C SER A 223 -6.44 -2.10 22.42
N TYR A 224 -6.44 -1.45 21.26
CA TYR A 224 -5.42 -0.47 20.88
C TYR A 224 -5.49 0.85 21.65
N PRO A 225 -6.66 1.44 21.94
CA PRO A 225 -6.71 2.68 22.73
C PRO A 225 -6.04 2.53 24.10
N GLY A 226 -6.21 1.37 24.75
CA GLY A 226 -5.52 1.05 26.00
C GLY A 226 -4.00 1.00 25.88
N LYS A 227 -3.47 0.52 24.75
CA LYS A 227 -2.03 0.55 24.44
C LYS A 227 -1.53 1.96 24.16
N LEU A 228 -2.40 2.84 23.65
CA LEU A 228 -2.09 4.22 23.30
C LEU A 228 -2.29 5.19 24.47
N GLY A 229 -2.99 4.77 25.53
CA GLY A 229 -3.32 5.62 26.68
C GLY A 229 -4.43 6.65 26.39
N ILE A 230 -5.33 6.36 25.44
CA ILE A 230 -6.45 7.22 25.06
C ILE A 230 -7.79 6.46 25.16
N SER A 231 -8.90 7.19 25.10
CA SER A 231 -10.23 6.56 25.10
C SER A 231 -10.56 5.91 23.75
N TRP A 232 -11.56 5.04 23.73
CA TRP A 232 -12.09 4.48 22.47
C TRP A 232 -12.65 5.58 21.57
N ASP A 233 -13.36 6.56 22.15
CA ASP A 233 -13.94 7.69 21.42
C ASP A 233 -12.85 8.56 20.77
N ASP A 234 -11.76 8.84 21.49
CA ASP A 234 -10.61 9.56 20.92
C ASP A 234 -10.01 8.80 19.74
N PHE A 235 -9.86 7.48 19.87
CA PHE A 235 -9.26 6.64 18.83
C PHE A 235 -10.14 6.53 17.59
N ILE A 236 -11.43 6.21 17.76
CA ILE A 236 -12.36 6.10 16.62
C ILE A 236 -12.59 7.47 15.96
N GLY A 237 -12.54 8.55 16.72
CA GLY A 237 -12.62 9.93 16.23
C GLY A 237 -11.49 10.30 15.26
N LEU A 238 -10.35 9.60 15.28
CA LEU A 238 -9.29 9.78 14.28
C LEU A 238 -9.74 9.34 12.87
N GLY A 239 -10.65 8.37 12.77
CA GLY A 239 -11.21 7.91 11.49
C GLY A 239 -12.50 8.61 11.07
N ARG A 240 -13.01 9.56 11.86
CA ARG A 240 -14.23 10.33 11.57
C ARG A 240 -13.91 11.73 11.08
N THR A 241 -14.71 12.26 10.17
CA THR A 241 -14.67 13.65 9.75
C THR A 241 -15.09 14.55 10.91
N ASN A 242 -16.22 14.23 11.54
CA ASN A 242 -16.63 14.84 12.80
C ASN A 242 -16.39 13.84 13.95
N PRO A 243 -15.38 14.05 14.81
CA PRO A 243 -15.10 13.14 15.93
C PRO A 243 -16.31 12.86 16.83
N ASP A 244 -17.21 13.84 16.98
CA ASP A 244 -18.38 13.77 17.85
C ASP A 244 -19.61 13.10 17.20
N ASP A 245 -19.57 12.79 15.89
CA ASP A 245 -20.66 12.08 15.22
C ASP A 245 -20.48 10.55 15.36
N HIS A 246 -21.12 9.99 16.40
CA HIS A 246 -21.08 8.55 16.66
C HIS A 246 -21.78 7.69 15.58
N ASN A 247 -22.50 8.29 14.61
CA ASN A 247 -23.05 7.55 13.47
C ASN A 247 -22.05 7.44 12.31
N GLU A 248 -20.97 8.22 12.32
CA GLU A 248 -19.96 8.19 11.28
C GLU A 248 -19.10 6.91 11.40
N ARG A 249 -19.03 6.16 10.30
CA ARG A 249 -18.21 4.95 10.16
C ARG A 249 -16.74 5.33 10.15
N PHE A 250 -15.87 4.43 10.61
CA PHE A 250 -14.43 4.67 10.58
C PHE A 250 -13.91 4.64 9.14
N CYS A 251 -13.42 5.77 8.65
CA CYS A 251 -12.84 5.91 7.32
C CYS A 251 -11.31 5.83 7.39
N MET A 252 -10.74 4.86 6.68
CA MET A 252 -9.29 4.66 6.64
C MET A 252 -8.54 5.86 6.05
N SER A 253 -9.17 6.51 5.05
CA SER A 253 -8.60 7.70 4.41
C SER A 253 -8.62 8.92 5.32
N THR A 254 -9.69 9.10 6.10
CA THR A 254 -9.76 10.17 7.10
C THR A 254 -8.69 9.97 8.17
N PHE A 255 -8.49 8.73 8.63
CA PHE A 255 -7.42 8.40 9.57
C PHE A 255 -6.03 8.73 8.98
N LEU A 256 -5.77 8.41 7.72
CA LEU A 256 -4.52 8.79 7.05
C LEU A 256 -4.35 10.30 6.92
N CYS A 257 -5.39 11.04 6.53
CA CYS A 257 -5.34 12.50 6.49
C CYS A 257 -5.03 13.13 7.86
N LYS A 258 -5.41 12.49 8.97
CA LYS A 258 -5.08 12.95 10.32
C LYS A 258 -3.72 12.45 10.84
N THR A 259 -3.15 11.40 10.25
CA THR A 259 -1.90 10.75 10.72
C THR A 259 -0.73 10.83 9.74
N CYS A 260 -0.90 11.50 8.60
CA CYS A 260 0.16 11.81 7.64
C CYS A 260 0.36 13.31 7.53
N GLN A 261 1.62 13.75 7.41
CA GLN A 261 1.94 15.14 7.11
C GLN A 261 1.73 15.45 5.63
N GLU A 262 2.19 14.56 4.75
CA GLU A 262 2.00 14.71 3.31
C GLU A 262 0.85 13.84 2.85
N VAL A 263 -0.15 14.48 2.23
CA VAL A 263 -1.27 13.82 1.58
C VAL A 263 -1.29 14.29 0.14
N ASN A 264 -1.27 13.37 -0.83
CA ASN A 264 -1.23 13.76 -2.23
C ASN A 264 -2.23 13.00 -3.09
N GLY A 265 -2.85 13.71 -4.03
CA GLY A 265 -3.49 13.09 -5.18
C GLY A 265 -2.47 12.66 -6.24
N VAL A 266 -2.96 12.00 -7.29
CA VAL A 266 -2.13 11.40 -8.36
C VAL A 266 -2.01 12.23 -9.64
N SER A 267 -2.57 13.43 -9.64
CA SER A 267 -2.42 14.44 -10.68
C SER A 267 -2.83 15.80 -10.14
N LYS A 268 -2.49 16.89 -10.83
CA LYS A 268 -2.85 18.25 -10.41
C LYS A 268 -4.35 18.42 -10.20
N LEU A 269 -5.17 17.98 -11.15
CA LEU A 269 -6.62 18.05 -11.04
C LEU A 269 -7.15 17.12 -9.94
N HIS A 270 -6.56 15.92 -9.80
CA HIS A 270 -6.94 15.01 -8.72
C HIS A 270 -6.64 15.62 -7.34
N GLY A 271 -5.51 16.29 -7.15
CA GLY A 271 -5.20 16.99 -5.90
C GLY A 271 -6.26 18.04 -5.54
N LEU A 272 -6.78 18.80 -6.51
CA LEU A 272 -7.88 19.74 -6.30
C LEU A 272 -9.20 19.03 -5.93
N VAL A 273 -9.49 17.88 -6.53
CA VAL A 273 -10.65 17.05 -6.17
C VAL A 273 -10.50 16.52 -4.75
N SER A 274 -9.34 15.98 -4.40
CA SER A 274 -9.04 15.47 -3.06
C SER A 274 -9.13 16.55 -1.98
N LYS A 275 -8.65 17.77 -2.26
CA LYS A 275 -8.81 18.94 -1.36
C LYS A 275 -10.27 19.21 -1.01
N LYS A 276 -11.17 19.14 -1.99
CA LYS A 276 -12.62 19.32 -1.79
C LYS A 276 -13.24 18.14 -1.05
N MET A 277 -12.83 16.92 -1.41
CA MET A 277 -13.33 15.68 -0.82
C MET A 277 -13.07 15.59 0.69
N PHE A 278 -11.87 15.98 1.12
CA PHE A 278 -11.44 15.92 2.51
C PHE A 278 -11.61 17.24 3.27
N ASN A 279 -12.28 18.24 2.70
CA ASN A 279 -12.36 19.57 3.28
C ASN A 279 -12.94 19.57 4.70
N ASN A 280 -13.95 18.74 4.94
CA ASN A 280 -14.66 18.73 6.21
C ASN A 280 -13.84 18.15 7.37
N ILE A 281 -12.66 17.57 7.10
CA ILE A 281 -11.73 17.12 8.15
C ILE A 281 -11.19 18.32 8.96
N TRP A 282 -10.96 19.46 8.30
CA TRP A 282 -10.44 20.67 8.93
C TRP A 282 -11.49 21.78 8.91
N GLY A 283 -12.36 21.76 9.93
CA GLY A 283 -13.41 22.76 10.09
C GLY A 283 -12.86 24.19 10.09
N GLY A 284 -13.54 25.08 9.36
CA GLY A 284 -13.18 26.50 9.27
C GLY A 284 -12.16 26.86 8.18
N TYR A 285 -11.63 25.88 7.45
CA TYR A 285 -10.72 26.09 6.33
C TYR A 285 -11.43 25.92 4.98
N TYR A 286 -10.96 26.67 3.98
CA TYR A 286 -11.32 26.45 2.59
C TYR A 286 -10.55 25.26 2.00
N PRO A 287 -11.10 24.56 0.99
CA PRO A 287 -10.41 23.43 0.36
C PRO A 287 -8.99 23.77 -0.09
N GLU A 288 -8.78 24.99 -0.57
CA GLU A 288 -7.49 25.48 -1.08
C GLU A 288 -6.42 25.57 -0.01
N GLU A 289 -6.80 25.77 1.26
CA GLU A 289 -5.92 25.89 2.43
C GLU A 289 -5.46 24.54 2.97
N ASN A 290 -6.09 23.44 2.55
CA ASN A 290 -5.68 22.10 2.93
C ASN A 290 -4.29 21.76 2.37
N HIS A 291 -3.50 21.06 3.17
CA HIS A 291 -2.14 20.62 2.83
C HIS A 291 -2.10 19.52 1.75
N ILE A 292 -3.26 19.05 1.28
CA ILE A 292 -3.35 17.98 0.28
C ILE A 292 -2.75 18.48 -1.05
N GLY A 293 -1.63 17.90 -1.45
CA GLY A 293 -0.93 18.22 -2.69
C GLY A 293 -1.25 17.27 -3.84
N TYR A 294 -0.32 17.17 -4.78
CA TYR A 294 -0.34 16.16 -5.83
C TYR A 294 1.08 15.72 -6.20
N VAL A 295 1.19 14.47 -6.62
CA VAL A 295 2.34 13.91 -7.32
C VAL A 295 1.77 13.25 -8.57
N THR A 296 2.14 13.74 -9.75
CA THR A 296 1.63 13.17 -11.00
C THR A 296 2.20 11.76 -11.19
N ASN A 297 1.33 10.77 -11.41
CA ASN A 297 1.77 9.41 -11.69
C ASN A 297 2.68 9.37 -12.93
N GLY A 298 3.67 8.49 -12.88
CA GLY A 298 4.52 8.11 -14.01
C GLY A 298 4.53 6.61 -14.19
N VAL A 299 5.15 6.14 -15.27
CA VAL A 299 5.41 4.73 -15.52
C VAL A 299 6.91 4.51 -15.67
N HIS A 300 7.37 3.31 -15.35
CA HIS A 300 8.79 2.97 -15.50
C HIS A 300 9.15 2.86 -16.98
N MET A 301 9.66 3.93 -17.59
CA MET A 301 9.90 3.99 -19.03
C MET A 301 10.75 2.81 -19.56
N PRO A 302 11.83 2.36 -18.88
CA PRO A 302 12.56 1.18 -19.31
C PRO A 302 11.73 -0.12 -19.31
N THR A 303 10.63 -0.21 -18.54
CA THR A 303 9.68 -1.33 -18.66
C THR A 303 8.80 -1.19 -19.89
N TRP A 304 8.23 0.00 -20.08
CA TRP A 304 7.06 0.18 -20.95
C TRP A 304 7.38 0.66 -22.36
N ALA A 305 8.57 1.23 -22.61
CA ALA A 305 8.99 1.57 -23.96
C ALA A 305 9.29 0.30 -24.77
N ALA A 306 8.79 0.26 -26.01
CA ALA A 306 9.12 -0.82 -26.95
C ALA A 306 10.62 -0.82 -27.28
N HIS A 307 11.14 -1.96 -27.70
CA HIS A 307 12.57 -2.12 -27.97
C HIS A 307 13.07 -1.15 -29.04
N GLU A 308 12.27 -0.92 -30.08
CA GLU A 308 12.55 -0.02 -31.20
C GLU A 308 12.66 1.44 -30.72
N TRP A 309 11.78 1.85 -29.80
CA TRP A 309 11.82 3.19 -29.22
C TRP A 309 13.03 3.38 -28.30
N LYS A 310 13.39 2.36 -27.52
CA LYS A 310 14.61 2.40 -26.69
C LYS A 310 15.86 2.56 -27.55
N ALA A 311 15.99 1.76 -28.61
CA ALA A 311 17.12 1.87 -29.54
C ALA A 311 17.19 3.25 -30.21
N LEU A 312 16.04 3.85 -30.52
CA LEU A 312 15.96 5.22 -31.04
C LEU A 312 16.46 6.23 -29.98
N TYR A 313 15.99 6.15 -28.75
CA TYR A 313 16.43 7.06 -27.68
C TYR A 313 17.92 6.87 -27.35
N GLU A 314 18.43 5.65 -27.29
CA GLU A 314 19.86 5.39 -27.09
C GLU A 314 20.70 6.01 -28.22
N LYS A 315 20.26 5.87 -29.48
CA LYS A 315 20.94 6.43 -30.65
C LYS A 315 21.02 7.95 -30.62
N TYR A 316 19.93 8.64 -30.29
CA TYR A 316 19.83 10.10 -30.42
C TYR A 316 20.06 10.85 -29.10
N PHE A 317 19.68 10.28 -27.97
CA PHE A 317 19.79 10.92 -26.66
C PHE A 317 21.08 10.53 -25.93
N GLY A 318 21.65 9.38 -26.30
CA GLY A 318 22.82 8.75 -25.67
C GLY A 318 22.42 7.84 -24.51
N GLU A 319 23.16 6.75 -24.26
CA GLU A 319 22.81 5.72 -23.25
C GLU A 319 22.60 6.29 -21.82
N ASP A 320 23.29 7.38 -21.47
CA ASP A 320 23.20 8.01 -20.15
C ASP A 320 21.82 8.64 -19.86
N PHE A 321 20.95 8.79 -20.87
CA PHE A 321 19.64 9.43 -20.70
C PHE A 321 18.74 8.70 -19.70
N TYR A 322 18.92 7.38 -19.54
CA TYR A 322 18.18 6.60 -18.56
C TYR A 322 18.44 7.03 -17.12
N ALA A 323 19.59 7.65 -16.85
CA ALA A 323 19.95 8.16 -15.52
C ALA A 323 19.33 9.53 -15.21
N ASP A 324 18.88 10.28 -16.22
CA ASP A 324 18.34 11.64 -16.07
C ASP A 324 17.06 11.87 -16.91
N GLN A 325 16.09 10.98 -16.75
CA GLN A 325 14.82 11.00 -17.49
C GLN A 325 13.94 12.21 -17.16
N SER A 326 14.20 12.91 -16.05
CA SER A 326 13.50 14.14 -15.66
C SER A 326 13.95 15.39 -16.41
N ASN A 327 15.07 15.32 -17.14
CA ASN A 327 15.66 16.47 -17.79
C ASN A 327 15.00 16.78 -19.14
N GLU A 328 14.19 17.84 -19.17
CA GLU A 328 13.47 18.27 -20.37
C GLU A 328 14.41 18.60 -21.55
N GLU A 329 15.65 19.05 -21.31
CA GLU A 329 16.61 19.35 -22.39
C GLU A 329 17.04 18.09 -23.14
N VAL A 330 17.11 16.95 -22.45
CA VAL A 330 17.41 15.66 -23.09
C VAL A 330 16.27 15.28 -24.03
N TRP A 331 15.03 15.46 -23.58
CA TRP A 331 13.84 15.15 -24.38
C TRP A 331 13.68 16.05 -25.60
N LYS A 332 14.16 17.30 -25.57
CA LYS A 332 14.10 18.21 -26.74
C LYS A 332 14.86 17.68 -27.96
N LYS A 333 15.86 16.80 -27.77
CA LYS A 333 16.57 16.15 -28.87
C LYS A 333 15.66 15.32 -29.77
N ILE A 334 14.45 14.97 -29.32
CA ILE A 334 13.46 14.26 -30.15
C ILE A 334 13.11 15.06 -31.41
N TYR A 335 13.13 16.39 -31.34
CA TYR A 335 12.82 17.27 -32.47
C TYR A 335 13.94 17.31 -33.52
N ASP A 336 15.13 16.81 -33.19
CA ASP A 336 16.27 16.71 -34.12
C ASP A 336 16.35 15.30 -34.77
N VAL A 337 15.48 14.38 -34.37
CA VAL A 337 15.42 13.03 -34.95
C VAL A 337 14.79 13.11 -36.34
N PRO A 338 15.46 12.61 -37.40
CA PRO A 338 14.88 12.55 -38.74
C PRO A 338 13.57 11.74 -38.77
N ASP A 339 12.66 12.10 -39.67
CA ASP A 339 11.39 11.38 -39.88
C ASP A 339 11.58 9.97 -40.49
N GLU A 340 12.77 9.70 -41.05
CA GLU A 340 13.22 8.41 -41.61
C GLU A 340 13.83 7.50 -40.52
#